data_AF-F5Y8V7-F1
#
_entry.id   AF-F5Y8V7-F1
#
_cell.length_a   1.000
_cell.length_b   1.000
_cell.length_c   1.000
_cell.angle_alpha   90.00
_cell.angle_beta   90.00
_cell.angle_gamma   90.00
#
_symmetry.space_group_name_H-M   'P 1'
#
loop_
_entity.id
_entity.type
_entity.pdbx_description
1 polymer ?
#
loop_
_entity_poly.entity_id
_entity_poly.type
_entity_poly.pdbx_seq_one_letter_code
_entity_poly.pdbx_strand_id
1 'polypeptide(L)'
;MSESVEWRDILYDKTLEQELTGLKRRRESDPLCRVEDIEGVLQHLYIMDGADWYGRGCVQDITMAATIAAYEHYIAEWKLENQTAARSS
;
A
#
# COMPACT_ATOMS: atom_id res chain seq x y z
N MET A 1 2.21 -4.20 30.19
CA MET A 1 1.30 -3.85 29.07
C MET A 1 2.11 -3.70 27.78
N SER A 2 2.67 -4.80 27.24
CA SER A 2 3.56 -4.74 26.06
C SER A 2 3.03 -5.63 24.92
N GLU A 3 2.52 -6.82 25.23
CA GLU A 3 2.08 -7.80 24.22
C GLU A 3 0.96 -7.31 23.30
N SER A 4 0.09 -6.40 23.78
CA SER A 4 -1.06 -5.91 23.02
C SER A 4 -0.72 -4.91 21.91
N VAL A 5 0.48 -4.33 21.90
CA VAL A 5 0.96 -3.38 20.88
C VAL A 5 1.78 -4.15 19.84
N GLU A 6 2.64 -5.06 20.31
CA GLU A 6 3.49 -5.91 19.47
C GLU A 6 2.72 -6.64 18.36
N TRP A 7 1.59 -7.27 18.66
CA TRP A 7 0.86 -8.02 17.63
C TRP A 7 0.25 -7.12 16.55
N ARG A 8 -0.09 -5.87 16.88
CA ARG A 8 -0.65 -4.91 15.92
C ARG A 8 0.42 -4.40 14.99
N ASP A 9 1.59 -4.08 15.54
CA ASP A 9 2.75 -3.64 14.76
C ASP A 9 3.23 -4.76 13.84
N ILE A 10 3.33 -6.00 14.36
CA ILE A 10 3.64 -7.19 13.55
C ILE A 10 2.62 -7.39 12.43
N LEU A 11 1.32 -7.24 12.71
CA LEU A 11 0.28 -7.36 11.69
C LEU A 11 0.43 -6.27 10.62
N TYR A 12 0.65 -5.03 11.05
CA TYR A 12 0.85 -3.89 10.17
C TYR A 12 2.05 -4.11 9.24
N ASP A 13 3.22 -4.39 9.81
CA ASP A 13 4.47 -4.59 9.06
C ASP A 13 4.33 -5.75 8.09
N LYS A 14 3.77 -6.87 8.54
CA LYS A 14 3.54 -8.04 7.69
C LYS A 14 2.61 -7.72 6.51
N THR A 15 1.50 -7.03 6.75
CA THR A 15 0.59 -6.64 5.67
C THR A 15 1.28 -5.69 4.70
N LEU A 16 2.02 -4.70 5.21
CA LEU A 16 2.74 -3.74 4.39
C LEU A 16 3.78 -4.42 3.49
N GLU A 17 4.61 -5.31 4.04
CA GLU A 17 5.62 -6.04 3.27
C GLU A 17 5.00 -6.97 2.21
N GLN A 18 3.89 -7.63 2.56
CA GLN A 18 3.15 -8.50 1.64
C GLN A 18 2.60 -7.72 0.44
N GLU A 19 1.97 -6.57 0.69
CA GLU A 19 1.42 -5.72 -0.36
C GLU A 19 2.51 -5.12 -1.25
N LEU A 20 3.61 -4.62 -0.67
CA LEU A 20 4.77 -4.14 -1.44
C LEU A 20 5.35 -5.23 -2.35
N THR A 21 5.45 -6.46 -1.84
CA THR A 21 5.92 -7.61 -2.64
C THR A 21 4.96 -7.94 -3.77
N GLY A 22 3.65 -7.88 -3.51
CA GLY A 22 2.61 -8.08 -4.53
C GLY A 22 2.66 -7.02 -5.63
N LEU A 23 2.81 -5.76 -5.27
CA LEU A 23 2.92 -4.63 -6.22
C LEU A 23 4.17 -4.75 -7.12
N LYS A 24 5.32 -5.08 -6.53
CA LYS A 24 6.56 -5.34 -7.28
C LYS A 24 6.36 -6.47 -8.30
N ARG A 25 5.82 -7.60 -7.85
CA ARG A 25 5.53 -8.73 -8.74
C ARG A 25 4.54 -8.37 -9.85
N ARG A 26 3.50 -7.56 -9.53
CA ARG A 26 2.54 -7.10 -10.52
C ARG A 26 3.24 -6.31 -11.64
N ARG A 27 4.08 -5.33 -11.28
CA ARG A 27 4.87 -4.54 -12.25
C ARG A 27 5.85 -5.41 -13.05
N GLU A 28 6.45 -6.43 -12.44
CA GLU A 28 7.34 -7.38 -13.13
C GLU A 28 6.58 -8.29 -14.10
N SER A 29 5.38 -8.74 -13.73
CA SER A 29 4.57 -9.67 -14.51
C SER A 29 3.79 -9.02 -15.65
N ASP A 30 3.48 -7.73 -15.52
CA ASP A 30 2.66 -6.98 -16.47
C ASP A 30 3.44 -5.77 -17.02
N PRO A 31 4.02 -5.89 -18.23
CA PRO A 31 4.76 -4.80 -18.88
C PRO A 31 3.90 -3.57 -19.22
N LEU A 32 2.57 -3.72 -19.21
CA LEU A 32 1.63 -2.62 -19.47
C LEU A 32 1.19 -1.92 -18.18
N CYS A 33 1.56 -2.45 -17.01
CA CYS A 33 1.23 -1.86 -15.71
C CYS A 33 1.84 -0.45 -15.61
N ARG A 34 0.98 0.54 -15.35
CA ARG A 34 1.37 1.93 -15.19
C ARG A 34 1.19 2.38 -13.74
N VAL A 35 1.91 3.43 -13.36
CA VAL A 35 1.74 4.02 -12.02
C VAL A 35 0.30 4.50 -11.79
N GLU A 36 -0.37 4.99 -12.85
CA GLU A 36 -1.76 5.43 -12.79
C GLU A 36 -2.75 4.30 -12.44
N ASP A 37 -2.45 3.05 -12.81
CA ASP A 37 -3.29 1.90 -12.47
C ASP A 37 -3.24 1.61 -10.97
N ILE A 38 -2.08 1.82 -10.34
CA ILE A 38 -1.89 1.63 -8.90
C ILE A 38 -2.52 2.79 -8.12
N GLU A 39 -2.44 4.01 -8.64
CA GLU A 39 -3.15 5.17 -8.08
C GLU A 39 -4.66 5.01 -8.09
N GLY A 40 -5.23 4.44 -9.16
CA GLY A 40 -6.65 4.12 -9.21
C GLY A 40 -7.09 3.15 -8.11
N VAL A 41 -6.25 2.16 -7.80
CA VAL A 41 -6.51 1.24 -6.67
C VAL A 41 -6.38 1.97 -5.34
N LEU A 42 -5.36 2.82 -5.15
CA LEU A 42 -5.21 3.61 -3.92
C LEU A 42 -6.42 4.52 -3.67
N GLN A 43 -6.94 5.18 -4.71
CA GLN A 43 -8.14 5.99 -4.59
C GLN A 43 -9.35 5.15 -4.12
N HIS A 44 -9.49 3.94 -4.65
CA HIS A 44 -10.55 3.02 -4.21
C HIS A 44 -10.37 2.60 -2.74
N LEU A 45 -9.14 2.33 -2.30
CA LEU A 45 -8.82 2.01 -0.90
C LEU A 45 -9.23 3.14 0.05
N TYR A 46 -8.92 4.40 -0.27
CA TYR A 46 -9.36 5.53 0.56
C TYR A 46 -10.88 5.70 0.61
N ILE A 47 -11.58 5.47 -0.51
CA ILE A 47 -13.06 5.49 -0.52
C ILE A 47 -13.59 4.39 0.40
N MET A 48 -13.00 3.18 0.34
CA MET A 48 -13.40 2.09 1.20
C MET A 48 -13.12 2.39 2.67
N ASP A 49 -11.98 3.00 2.99
CA ASP A 49 -11.60 3.38 4.36
C ASP A 49 -12.55 4.44 4.94
N GLY A 50 -12.76 5.54 4.19
CA GLY A 50 -13.62 6.66 4.60
C GLY A 50 -15.12 6.38 4.56
N ALA A 51 -15.56 5.24 4.00
CA ALA A 51 -16.96 4.83 4.00
C ALA A 51 -17.47 4.37 5.38
N ASP A 52 -16.70 4.59 6.46
CA ASP A 52 -17.05 4.39 7.87
C ASP A 52 -17.88 3.13 8.10
N TRP A 53 -17.32 1.99 7.67
CA TRP A 53 -17.95 0.67 7.78
C TRP A 53 -18.00 0.29 9.26
N TYR A 54 -19.00 0.80 9.95
CA TYR A 54 -19.25 0.58 11.37
C TYR A 54 -19.23 -0.93 11.64
N GLY A 55 -18.22 -1.39 12.40
CA GLY A 55 -18.03 -2.82 12.71
C GLY A 55 -16.79 -3.47 12.09
N ARG A 56 -15.92 -2.75 11.38
CA ARG A 56 -14.56 -3.25 11.14
C ARG A 56 -13.84 -3.37 12.48
N GLY A 57 -13.43 -4.60 12.82
CA GLY A 57 -12.63 -4.85 14.01
C GLY A 57 -11.21 -4.32 13.81
N CYS A 58 -10.48 -4.10 14.90
CA CYS A 58 -9.13 -3.52 14.88
C CYS A 58 -8.13 -4.22 13.93
N VAL A 59 -8.30 -5.53 13.70
CA VAL A 59 -7.51 -6.29 12.72
C VAL A 59 -7.69 -5.72 11.30
N GLN A 60 -8.95 -5.51 10.89
CA GLN A 60 -9.25 -5.02 9.54
C GLN A 60 -8.81 -3.57 9.36
N ASP A 61 -8.90 -2.75 10.42
CA ASP A 61 -8.42 -1.36 10.39
C ASP A 61 -6.90 -1.31 10.21
N ILE A 62 -6.16 -2.13 10.95
CA ILE A 62 -4.69 -2.23 10.81
C ILE A 62 -4.32 -2.73 9.41
N THR A 63 -5.02 -3.76 8.91
CA THR A 63 -4.78 -4.27 7.56
C THR A 63 -5.07 -3.20 6.51
N MET A 64 -6.19 -2.48 6.60
CA MET A 64 -6.54 -1.41 5.65
C MET A 64 -5.48 -0.30 5.67
N ALA A 65 -5.07 0.15 6.86
CA ALA A 65 -4.04 1.17 7.01
C ALA A 65 -2.70 0.73 6.42
N ALA A 66 -2.26 -0.50 6.70
CA ALA A 66 -1.02 -1.06 6.15
C ALA A 66 -1.06 -1.21 4.62
N THR A 67 -2.21 -1.63 4.07
CA THR A 67 -2.40 -1.71 2.62
C THR A 67 -2.32 -0.33 1.98
N ILE A 68 -3.02 0.68 2.51
CA ILE A 68 -2.94 2.06 2.00
C ILE A 68 -1.49 2.56 2.02
N ALA A 69 -0.79 2.40 3.14
CA ALA A 69 0.60 2.83 3.28
C ALA A 69 1.54 2.14 2.28
N ALA A 70 1.35 0.85 2.00
CA ALA A 70 2.13 0.13 0.99
C ALA A 70 1.93 0.73 -0.42
N TYR A 71 0.70 1.05 -0.78
CA TYR A 71 0.39 1.65 -2.09
C TYR A 71 0.96 3.07 -2.20
N GLU A 72 0.78 3.91 -1.18
CA GLU A 72 1.36 5.25 -1.11
C GLU A 72 2.88 5.21 -1.28
N HIS A 73 3.56 4.36 -0.51
CA HIS A 73 5.01 4.20 -0.55
C HIS A 73 5.48 3.78 -1.95
N TYR A 74 4.85 2.75 -2.52
CA TYR A 74 5.22 2.23 -3.83
C TYR A 74 5.03 3.26 -4.95
N ILE A 75 3.92 4.01 -4.94
CA ILE A 75 3.66 5.08 -5.91
C ILE A 75 4.71 6.20 -5.78
N ALA A 76 5.05 6.59 -4.55
CA ALA A 76 6.06 7.63 -4.30
C ALA A 76 7.44 7.21 -4.83
N GLU A 77 7.87 5.98 -4.54
CA GLU A 77 9.13 5.42 -5.06
C GLU A 77 9.14 5.41 -6.60
N TRP A 78 8.08 4.91 -7.23
CA TRP A 78 8.02 4.82 -8.70
C TRP A 78 8.02 6.20 -9.36
N LYS A 79 7.29 7.18 -8.80
CA LYS A 79 7.32 8.55 -9.31
C LYS A 79 8.70 9.17 -9.17
N LEU A 80 9.42 8.88 -8.09
CA LEU A 80 10.80 9.35 -7.89
C LEU A 80 11.76 8.72 -8.90
N GLU A 81 11.63 7.42 -9.17
CA GLU A 81 12.39 6.71 -10.23
C GLU A 81 12.19 7.39 -11.60
N ASN A 82 10.93 7.64 -11.98
CA ASN A 82 10.59 8.26 -13.26
C ASN A 82 11.17 9.68 -13.38
N GLN A 83 11.12 10.48 -12.31
CA GLN A 83 11.72 11.83 -12.27
C GLN A 83 13.24 11.79 -12.37
N THR A 84 13.88 10.83 -11.69
CA THR A 84 15.34 10.66 -11.71
C THR A 84 15.82 10.25 -13.10
N ALA A 85 15.12 9.32 -13.76
CA ALA A 85 15.40 8.93 -15.14
C ALA A 85 15.25 10.11 -16.13
N ALA A 86 14.20 10.91 -15.99
CA ALA A 86 13.95 12.07 -16.84
C ALA A 86 15.01 13.17 -16.68
N ARG A 87 15.56 13.37 -15.48
CA ARG A 87 16.59 14.38 -15.21
C ARG A 87 18.00 13.94 -15.66
N SER A 88 18.19 12.64 -15.87
CA SER A 88 19.46 12.05 -16.30
C SER A 88 19.56 11.87 -17.82
N SER A 89 18.51 12.26 -18.56
CA SER A 89 18.40 12.21 -20.03
C SER A 89 18.48 13.61 -20.63
#